data_AF-A0A6P2JM76-F1
#
_entry.id   AF-A0A6P2JM76-F1
#
_cell.length_a   1.000
_cell.length_b   1.000
_cell.length_c   1.000
_cell.angle_alpha   90.00
_cell.angle_beta   90.00
_cell.angle_gamma   90.00
#
_symmetry.space_group_name_H-M   'P 1'
#
loop_
_entity.id
_entity.type
_entity.pdbx_description
1 polymer ?
#
loop_
_entity_poly.entity_id
_entity_poly.type
_entity_poly.pdbx_seq_one_letter_code
_entity_poly.pdbx_strand_id
1 'polypeptide(L)'
;MRDLQRMLERQLGDIPRLILSEAIKGKLVAEGVDPSNSLVDQLVAHTLSGKSDSFQWDDGTDDLEQISLIFTDEDVAAVEDKCAKLVEAIPSMIDEISSSIAKNLLKTLKKKWRKEYSLQTADKKAFRSRLEDRWGKALGKLRMLVTISTELGSEYIALNSGENALLRDVLVRLHVRACQVSSEVINLMEGGFADGAMARWRTLHEISIVTVLIAEHGTALAERYLAHRAVEAKTGKEQYLLCHAQLGYESLTEQECNEIDEAYDHAIAQFGKDFRLPYGWAVGFVPKNRRGVVGLAELEAAAGRSALASHYKLASHNVHAGPHALFFRLGLIDDSVLLAGASNAGLSEPGQNTAISLALITILGVADKSTLDGVAAMKVIQILKLEVCEAFAKAEEALEVDHARHSRR
;
A
#
# COMPACT_ATOMS: atom_id res chain seq x y z
N MET A 1 -22.60 9.64 5.58
CA MET A 1 -22.07 10.95 5.14
C MET A 1 -23.06 11.75 4.30
N ARG A 2 -23.89 11.14 3.45
CA ARG A 2 -24.91 11.89 2.66
C ARG A 2 -26.06 12.48 3.50
N ASP A 3 -26.29 11.98 4.71
CA ASP A 3 -27.43 12.43 5.52
C ASP A 3 -27.24 13.83 6.13
N LEU A 4 -26.03 14.17 6.57
CA LEU A 4 -25.72 15.50 7.12
C LEU A 4 -25.85 16.59 6.06
N GLN A 5 -25.35 16.33 4.84
CA GLN A 5 -25.49 17.24 3.71
C GLN A 5 -26.95 17.47 3.34
N ARG A 6 -27.76 16.39 3.26
CA ARG A 6 -29.20 16.50 2.98
C ARG A 6 -29.95 17.27 4.06
N MET A 7 -29.57 17.11 5.33
CA MET A 7 -30.16 17.88 6.43
C MET A 7 -29.81 19.37 6.31
N LEU A 8 -28.55 19.69 6.01
CA LEU A 8 -28.12 21.07 5.78
C LEU A 8 -28.86 21.71 4.60
N GLU A 9 -28.92 21.03 3.46
CA GLU A 9 -29.63 21.50 2.26
C GLU A 9 -31.12 21.75 2.54
N ARG A 10 -31.76 20.88 3.32
CA ARG A 10 -33.15 21.09 3.76
C ARG A 10 -33.31 22.36 4.59
N GLN A 11 -32.41 22.58 5.56
CA GLN A 11 -32.46 23.77 6.42
C GLN A 11 -32.14 25.06 5.64
N LEU A 12 -31.22 25.01 4.69
CA LEU A 12 -30.92 26.13 3.80
C LEU A 12 -32.11 26.46 2.88
N GLY A 13 -32.88 25.45 2.46
CA GLY A 13 -34.09 25.63 1.66
C GLY A 13 -35.22 26.39 2.36
N ASP A 14 -35.24 26.40 3.71
CA ASP A 14 -36.26 27.09 4.51
C ASP A 14 -35.92 28.57 4.77
N ILE A 15 -34.70 29.02 4.47
CA ILE A 15 -34.22 30.39 4.72
C ILE A 15 -35.09 31.47 4.05
N PRO A 16 -35.49 31.36 2.76
CA PRO A 16 -36.33 32.37 2.12
C PRO A 16 -37.68 32.55 2.82
N ARG A 17 -38.26 31.45 3.32
CA ARG A 17 -39.52 31.47 4.06
C ARG A 17 -39.35 32.23 5.39
N LEU A 18 -38.27 31.98 6.12
CA LEU A 18 -37.99 32.64 7.39
C LEU A 18 -37.79 34.15 7.25
N ILE A 19 -37.03 34.58 6.24
CA ILE A 19 -36.76 36.00 5.98
C ILE A 19 -38.05 36.74 5.58
N LEU A 20 -38.87 36.12 4.72
CA LEU A 20 -40.15 36.68 4.30
C LEU A 20 -41.16 36.76 5.46
N SER A 21 -41.20 35.74 6.33
CA SER A 21 -42.03 35.75 7.54
C SER A 21 -41.70 36.94 8.44
N GLU A 22 -40.41 37.26 8.61
CA GLU A 22 -39.98 38.40 9.44
C GLU A 22 -40.37 39.74 8.82
N ALA A 23 -40.22 39.88 7.49
CA ALA A 23 -40.62 41.08 6.76
C ALA A 23 -42.15 41.32 6.83
N ILE A 24 -42.96 40.26 6.65
CA ILE A 24 -44.43 40.33 6.76
C ILE A 24 -44.87 40.67 8.19
N LYS A 25 -44.24 40.07 9.21
CA LYS A 25 -44.49 40.41 10.62
C LYS A 25 -44.28 41.89 10.90
N GLY A 26 -43.17 42.46 10.40
CA GLY A 26 -42.89 43.89 10.57
C GLY A 26 -43.96 44.79 9.95
N LYS A 27 -44.46 44.42 8.76
CA LYS A 27 -45.53 45.18 8.08
C LYS A 27 -46.89 45.07 8.76
N LEU A 28 -47.27 43.87 9.23
CA LEU A 28 -48.51 43.68 9.98
C LEU A 28 -48.55 44.56 11.24
N VAL A 29 -47.45 44.60 12.00
CA VAL A 29 -47.32 45.43 13.20
C VAL A 29 -47.40 46.92 12.85
N ALA A 30 -46.79 47.36 11.74
CA ALA A 30 -46.83 48.75 11.29
C ALA A 30 -48.26 49.22 10.94
N GLU A 31 -49.09 48.31 10.44
CA GLU A 31 -50.51 48.54 10.15
C GLU A 31 -51.43 48.27 11.37
N GLY A 32 -50.86 47.99 12.54
CA GLY A 32 -51.62 47.78 13.78
C GLY A 32 -52.27 46.40 13.93
N VAL A 33 -51.90 45.44 13.08
CA VAL A 33 -52.43 44.06 13.09
C VAL A 33 -51.57 43.17 13.98
N ASP A 34 -52.21 42.35 14.83
CA ASP A 34 -51.51 41.35 15.64
C ASP A 34 -50.91 40.24 14.74
N PRO A 35 -49.58 40.07 14.70
CA PRO A 35 -48.92 39.13 13.81
C PRO A 35 -48.98 37.69 14.35
N SER A 36 -50.18 37.11 14.40
CA SER A 36 -50.34 35.71 14.81
C SER A 36 -49.55 34.77 13.89
N ASN A 37 -48.95 33.70 14.44
CA ASN A 37 -48.12 32.79 13.65
C ASN A 37 -48.91 32.14 12.50
N SER A 38 -50.21 31.86 12.70
CA SER A 38 -51.09 31.32 11.65
C SER A 38 -51.29 32.31 10.50
N LEU A 39 -51.53 33.59 10.80
CA LEU A 39 -51.73 34.63 9.79
C LEU A 39 -50.46 34.83 8.95
N VAL A 40 -49.31 34.92 9.62
CA VAL A 40 -48.01 35.09 8.94
C VAL A 40 -47.69 33.90 8.04
N ASP A 41 -47.90 32.66 8.50
CA ASP A 41 -47.64 31.48 7.69
C ASP A 41 -48.52 31.39 6.44
N GLN A 42 -49.78 31.83 6.55
CA GLN A 42 -50.71 31.88 5.42
C GLN A 42 -50.32 32.99 4.42
N LEU A 43 -49.95 34.18 4.90
CA LEU A 43 -49.47 35.26 4.05
C LEU A 43 -48.17 34.91 3.34
N VAL A 44 -47.20 34.29 4.03
CA VAL A 44 -45.95 33.83 3.44
C VAL A 44 -46.21 32.78 2.36
N ALA A 45 -47.10 31.82 2.61
CA ALA A 45 -47.47 30.81 1.62
C ALA A 45 -48.19 31.44 0.41
N HIS A 46 -49.06 32.42 0.64
CA HIS A 46 -49.74 33.17 -0.42
C HIS A 46 -48.73 33.92 -1.30
N THR A 47 -47.82 34.67 -0.68
CA THR A 47 -46.77 35.44 -1.37
C THR A 47 -45.82 34.52 -2.17
N LEU A 48 -45.36 33.42 -1.56
CA LEU A 48 -44.47 32.46 -2.25
C LEU A 48 -45.18 31.66 -3.36
N SER A 49 -46.51 31.59 -3.36
CA SER A 49 -47.27 30.93 -4.42
C SER A 49 -47.39 31.75 -5.71
N GLY A 50 -46.98 33.03 -5.68
CA GLY A 50 -47.03 33.94 -6.84
C GLY A 50 -48.44 34.43 -7.19
N LYS A 51 -49.40 34.25 -6.30
CA LYS A 51 -50.78 34.72 -6.42
C LYS A 51 -50.86 36.23 -6.25
N SER A 52 -51.62 36.90 -7.13
CA SER A 52 -51.78 38.36 -7.14
C SER A 52 -53.14 38.83 -6.62
N ASP A 53 -53.99 37.90 -6.21
CA ASP A 53 -55.30 38.11 -5.62
C ASP A 53 -55.20 38.54 -4.15
N SER A 54 -56.24 39.26 -3.69
CA SER A 54 -56.35 39.72 -2.30
C SER A 54 -56.45 38.53 -1.36
N PHE A 55 -55.64 38.53 -0.31
CA PHE A 55 -55.70 37.54 0.76
C PHE A 55 -56.78 37.92 1.78
N GLN A 56 -57.67 37.00 2.11
CA GLN A 56 -58.69 37.16 3.15
C GLN A 56 -58.31 36.35 4.37
N TRP A 57 -58.41 36.95 5.56
CA TRP A 57 -58.28 36.24 6.83
C TRP A 57 -59.41 36.65 7.77
N ASP A 58 -59.72 35.76 8.72
CA ASP A 58 -60.72 35.97 9.77
C ASP A 58 -60.00 36.36 11.07
N ASP A 59 -60.27 37.56 11.57
CA ASP A 59 -59.75 38.05 12.85
C ASP A 59 -60.76 37.92 14.01
N GLY A 60 -61.93 37.31 13.75
CA GLY A 60 -63.00 37.14 14.72
C GLY A 60 -63.91 38.37 14.90
N THR A 61 -63.80 39.37 14.03
CA THR A 61 -64.68 40.55 13.99
C THR A 61 -65.61 40.52 12.77
N ASP A 62 -66.79 41.14 12.88
CA ASP A 62 -67.75 41.25 11.76
C ASP A 62 -67.43 42.43 10.81
N ASP A 63 -66.30 43.11 11.02
CA ASP A 63 -65.89 44.31 10.28
C ASP A 63 -65.03 43.96 9.06
N LEU A 64 -65.40 44.50 7.90
CA LEU A 64 -64.61 44.36 6.66
C LEU A 64 -63.56 45.46 6.59
N GLU A 65 -62.42 45.24 7.24
CA GLU A 65 -61.26 46.12 7.12
C GLU A 65 -60.38 45.73 5.93
N GLN A 66 -60.06 46.70 5.06
CA GLN A 66 -59.12 46.52 3.96
C GLN A 66 -57.76 47.08 4.37
N ILE A 67 -56.77 46.19 4.51
CA ILE A 67 -55.38 46.55 4.86
C ILE A 67 -54.49 46.32 3.65
N SER A 68 -53.55 47.25 3.39
CA SER A 68 -52.61 47.17 2.28
C SER A 68 -51.17 47.10 2.80
N LEU A 69 -50.56 45.92 2.76
CA LEU A 69 -49.16 45.74 3.10
C LEU A 69 -48.28 46.15 1.91
N ILE A 70 -47.67 47.34 1.98
CA ILE A 70 -46.77 47.85 0.94
C ILE A 70 -45.31 47.63 1.35
N PHE A 71 -44.57 46.91 0.52
CA PHE A 71 -43.11 46.78 0.63
C PHE A 71 -42.44 47.83 -0.26
N THR A 72 -41.60 48.67 0.33
CA THR A 72 -40.84 49.71 -0.37
C THR A 72 -39.47 49.19 -0.83
N ASP A 73 -38.77 49.96 -1.65
CA ASP A 73 -37.40 49.64 -2.07
C ASP A 73 -36.45 49.53 -0.86
N GLU A 74 -36.67 50.31 0.21
CA GLU A 74 -35.92 50.17 1.47
C GLU A 74 -36.18 48.83 2.17
N ASP A 75 -37.40 48.31 2.14
CA ASP A 75 -37.72 47.00 2.72
C ASP A 75 -37.04 45.87 1.95
N VAL A 76 -37.00 45.99 0.62
CA VAL A 76 -36.29 45.04 -0.26
C VAL A 76 -34.79 45.10 0.02
N ALA A 77 -34.20 46.29 0.10
CA ALA A 77 -32.78 46.46 0.41
C ALA A 77 -32.43 45.90 1.81
N ALA A 78 -33.31 46.05 2.80
CA ALA A 78 -33.11 45.48 4.13
C ALA A 78 -33.14 43.94 4.14
N VAL A 79 -33.99 43.33 3.31
CA VAL A 79 -34.04 41.88 3.10
C VAL A 79 -32.77 41.39 2.39
N GLU A 80 -32.33 42.08 1.34
CA GLU A 80 -31.10 41.74 0.61
C GLU A 80 -29.85 41.84 1.49
N ASP A 81 -29.74 42.88 2.32
CA ASP A 81 -28.65 43.04 3.28
C ASP A 81 -28.63 41.93 4.34
N LYS A 82 -29.79 41.53 4.87
CA LYS A 82 -29.91 40.36 5.77
C LYS A 82 -29.49 39.06 5.10
N CYS A 83 -29.92 38.84 3.85
CA CYS A 83 -29.49 37.69 3.05
C CYS A 83 -27.97 37.68 2.84
N ALA A 84 -27.37 38.81 2.47
CA ALA A 84 -25.94 38.94 2.24
C ALA A 84 -25.13 38.62 3.51
N LYS A 85 -25.51 39.18 4.66
CA LYS A 85 -24.88 38.90 5.96
C LYS A 85 -24.98 37.43 6.36
N LEU A 86 -26.11 36.78 6.10
CA LEU A 86 -26.27 35.35 6.33
C LEU A 86 -25.34 34.54 5.43
N VAL A 87 -25.25 34.88 4.14
CA VAL A 87 -24.34 34.22 3.19
C VAL A 87 -22.88 34.37 3.62
N GLU A 88 -22.47 35.53 4.08
CA GLU A 88 -21.12 35.78 4.61
C GLU A 88 -20.82 34.97 5.88
N ALA A 89 -21.82 34.67 6.70
CA ALA A 89 -21.67 33.90 7.93
C ALA A 89 -21.68 32.38 7.72
N ILE A 90 -22.24 31.88 6.62
CA ILE A 90 -22.34 30.43 6.34
C ILE A 90 -20.97 29.72 6.42
N PRO A 91 -19.87 30.23 5.81
CA PRO A 91 -18.57 29.54 5.86
C PRO A 91 -18.06 29.29 7.28
N SER A 92 -18.12 30.29 8.16
CA SER A 92 -17.66 30.14 9.56
C SER A 92 -18.59 29.23 10.36
N MET A 93 -19.92 29.33 10.16
CA MET A 93 -20.87 28.42 10.80
C MET A 93 -20.65 26.96 10.37
N ILE A 94 -20.39 26.72 9.08
CA ILE A 94 -20.07 25.37 8.57
C ILE A 94 -18.76 24.88 9.19
N ASP A 95 -17.72 25.72 9.31
CA ASP A 95 -16.45 25.33 9.92
C ASP A 95 -16.64 24.96 11.41
N GLU A 96 -17.38 25.76 12.18
CA GLU A 96 -17.65 25.49 13.59
C GLU A 96 -18.47 24.21 13.80
N ILE A 97 -19.56 24.05 13.03
CA ILE A 97 -20.43 22.88 13.12
C ILE A 97 -19.68 21.62 12.67
N SER A 98 -18.97 21.67 11.54
CA SER A 98 -18.20 20.54 11.03
C SER A 98 -17.08 20.15 11.99
N SER A 99 -16.38 21.13 12.57
CA SER A 99 -15.36 20.92 13.61
C SER A 99 -15.94 20.24 14.85
N SER A 100 -17.11 20.68 15.31
CA SER A 100 -17.80 20.07 16.46
C SER A 100 -18.24 18.63 16.17
N ILE A 101 -18.84 18.40 15.00
CA ILE A 101 -19.24 17.05 14.54
C ILE A 101 -18.02 16.14 14.44
N ALA A 102 -16.93 16.60 13.82
CA ALA A 102 -15.70 15.83 13.67
C ALA A 102 -15.10 15.46 15.03
N LYS A 103 -15.02 16.41 15.98
CA LYS A 103 -14.54 16.15 17.35
C LYS A 103 -15.39 15.12 18.07
N ASN A 104 -16.71 15.22 17.99
CA ASN A 104 -17.64 14.29 18.63
C ASN A 104 -17.63 12.91 17.99
N LEU A 105 -17.56 12.84 16.66
CA LEU A 105 -17.42 11.59 15.91
C LEU A 105 -16.11 10.89 16.27
N LEU A 106 -14.99 11.61 16.27
CA LEU A 106 -13.69 11.06 16.64
C LEU A 106 -13.67 10.58 18.10
N LYS A 107 -14.27 11.33 19.04
CA LYS A 107 -14.41 10.89 20.43
C LYS A 107 -15.20 9.58 20.54
N THR A 108 -16.25 9.44 19.75
CA THR A 108 -17.06 8.22 19.69
C THR A 108 -16.28 7.04 19.10
N LEU A 109 -15.57 7.25 17.99
CA LEU A 109 -14.70 6.25 17.36
C LEU A 109 -13.61 5.79 18.34
N LYS A 110 -12.92 6.72 19.01
CA LYS A 110 -11.92 6.40 20.04
C LYS A 110 -12.50 5.58 21.20
N LYS A 111 -13.71 5.90 21.66
CA LYS A 111 -14.39 5.12 22.71
C LYS A 111 -14.73 3.71 22.26
N LYS A 112 -15.15 3.53 21.00
CA LYS A 112 -15.51 2.22 20.42
C LYS A 112 -14.29 1.42 19.96
N TRP A 113 -13.16 2.07 19.71
CA TRP A 113 -11.96 1.47 19.12
C TRP A 113 -11.47 0.23 19.85
N ARG A 114 -11.43 0.24 21.19
CA ARG A 114 -10.97 -0.94 21.96
C ARG A 114 -11.79 -2.20 21.66
N LYS A 115 -13.13 -2.06 21.53
CA LYS A 115 -14.01 -3.18 21.20
C LYS A 115 -13.81 -3.62 19.75
N GLU A 116 -13.76 -2.66 18.83
CA GLU A 116 -13.52 -2.91 17.41
C GLU A 116 -12.20 -3.64 17.17
N TYR A 117 -11.11 -3.16 17.78
CA TYR A 117 -9.79 -3.78 17.71
C TYR A 117 -9.80 -5.22 18.23
N SER A 118 -10.53 -5.50 19.31
CA SER A 118 -10.68 -6.86 19.84
C SER A 118 -11.38 -7.79 18.84
N LEU A 119 -12.47 -7.32 18.21
CA LEU A 119 -13.18 -8.05 17.15
C LEU A 119 -12.26 -8.32 15.96
N GLN A 120 -11.57 -7.31 15.45
CA GLN A 120 -10.62 -7.47 14.34
C GLN A 120 -9.48 -8.44 14.67
N THR A 121 -9.01 -8.45 15.92
CA THR A 121 -7.99 -9.41 16.38
C THR A 121 -8.52 -10.85 16.36
N ALA A 122 -9.76 -11.05 16.83
CA ALA A 122 -10.42 -12.35 16.79
C ALA A 122 -10.65 -12.83 15.35
N ASP A 123 -11.12 -11.94 14.47
CA ASP A 123 -11.34 -12.22 13.04
C ASP A 123 -10.03 -12.59 12.35
N LYS A 124 -8.95 -11.85 12.61
CA LYS A 124 -7.61 -12.16 12.09
C LYS A 124 -7.11 -13.53 12.58
N LYS A 125 -7.33 -13.87 13.85
CA LYS A 125 -6.96 -15.19 14.39
C LYS A 125 -7.76 -16.31 13.72
N ALA A 126 -9.07 -16.14 13.56
CA ALA A 126 -9.93 -17.10 12.91
C ALA A 126 -9.56 -17.28 11.42
N PHE A 127 -9.26 -16.19 10.72
CA PHE A 127 -8.74 -16.22 9.36
C PHE A 127 -7.45 -17.03 9.26
N ARG A 128 -6.46 -16.74 10.11
CA ARG A 128 -5.18 -17.46 10.13
C ARG A 128 -5.35 -18.95 10.41
N SER A 129 -6.28 -19.32 11.30
CA SER A 129 -6.59 -20.73 11.55
C SER A 129 -7.04 -21.44 10.27
N ARG A 130 -8.00 -20.85 9.53
CA ARG A 130 -8.49 -21.43 8.27
C ARG A 130 -7.41 -21.48 7.19
N LEU A 131 -6.55 -20.48 7.14
CA LEU A 131 -5.40 -20.45 6.24
C LEU A 131 -4.43 -21.57 6.58
N GLU A 132 -4.10 -21.77 7.86
CA GLU A 132 -3.23 -22.85 8.32
C GLU A 132 -3.86 -24.23 8.10
N ASP A 133 -5.18 -24.38 8.26
CA ASP A 133 -5.88 -25.63 7.95
C ASP A 133 -5.72 -26.04 6.48
N ARG A 134 -5.67 -25.06 5.57
CA ARG A 134 -5.50 -25.28 4.13
C ARG A 134 -4.03 -25.44 3.73
N TRP A 135 -3.20 -24.48 4.14
CA TRP A 135 -1.85 -24.28 3.65
C TRP A 135 -0.76 -24.77 4.61
N GLY A 136 -1.12 -25.10 5.86
CA GLY A 136 -0.17 -25.40 6.93
C GLY A 136 0.77 -26.57 6.65
N LYS A 137 0.33 -27.56 5.86
CA LYS A 137 1.23 -28.65 5.41
C LYS A 137 2.33 -28.15 4.46
N ALA A 138 2.02 -27.20 3.59
CA ALA A 138 2.96 -26.61 2.65
C ALA A 138 3.85 -25.58 3.36
N LEU A 139 3.24 -24.68 4.13
CA LEU A 139 3.94 -23.70 4.97
C LEU A 139 4.88 -24.38 5.97
N GLY A 140 4.46 -25.48 6.59
CA GLY A 140 5.29 -26.26 7.51
C GLY A 140 6.58 -26.79 6.88
N LYS A 141 6.51 -27.28 5.64
CA LYS A 141 7.69 -27.73 4.91
C LYS A 141 8.59 -26.57 4.50
N LEU A 142 8.02 -25.43 4.11
CA LEU A 142 8.81 -24.26 3.77
C LEU A 142 9.50 -23.68 5.00
N ARG A 143 8.82 -23.64 6.15
CA ARG A 143 9.41 -23.30 7.46
C ARG A 143 10.58 -24.23 7.79
N MET A 144 10.39 -25.55 7.62
CA MET A 144 11.47 -26.54 7.79
C MET A 144 12.67 -26.26 6.88
N LEU A 145 12.44 -25.92 5.60
CA LEU A 145 13.50 -25.60 4.66
C LEU A 145 14.29 -24.36 5.11
N VAL A 146 13.61 -23.31 5.60
CA VAL A 146 14.27 -22.12 6.14
C VAL A 146 15.09 -22.44 7.39
N THR A 147 14.55 -23.25 8.30
CA THR A 147 15.27 -23.68 9.51
C THR A 147 16.56 -24.43 9.14
N ILE A 148 16.47 -25.47 8.31
CA ILE A 148 17.64 -26.25 7.85
C ILE A 148 18.64 -25.34 7.13
N SER A 149 18.16 -24.45 6.26
CA SER A 149 19.04 -23.53 5.54
C SER A 149 19.81 -22.62 6.49
N THR A 150 19.16 -22.11 7.53
CA THR A 150 19.77 -21.24 8.54
C THR A 150 20.82 -21.98 9.36
N GLU A 151 20.54 -23.22 9.76
CA GLU A 151 21.47 -24.08 10.49
C GLU A 151 22.74 -24.37 9.66
N LEU A 152 22.58 -24.77 8.40
CA LEU A 152 23.70 -25.03 7.50
C LEU A 152 24.54 -23.77 7.21
N GLY A 153 23.90 -22.60 7.14
CA GLY A 153 24.60 -21.33 7.00
C GLY A 153 25.53 -21.02 8.17
N SER A 154 25.18 -21.44 9.39
CA SER A 154 26.01 -21.24 10.58
C SER A 154 27.30 -22.06 10.55
N GLU A 155 27.23 -23.28 10.01
CA GLU A 155 28.40 -24.15 9.80
C GLU A 155 29.34 -23.56 8.75
N TYR A 156 28.78 -22.97 7.69
CA TYR A 156 29.56 -22.30 6.64
C TYR A 156 30.36 -21.10 7.19
N ILE A 157 29.77 -20.33 8.11
CA ILE A 157 30.43 -19.21 8.78
C ILE A 157 31.64 -19.67 9.61
N ALA A 158 31.51 -20.81 10.31
CA ALA A 158 32.57 -21.33 11.17
C ALA A 158 33.84 -21.73 10.40
N LEU A 159 33.71 -22.03 9.10
CA LEU A 159 34.79 -22.51 8.23
C LEU A 159 35.41 -21.39 7.36
N ASN A 160 35.12 -20.11 7.64
CA ASN A 160 35.51 -18.99 6.78
C ASN A 160 37.02 -18.66 6.72
N SER A 161 37.91 -19.44 7.34
CA SER A 161 39.35 -19.18 7.38
C SER A 161 40.07 -19.65 6.10
N GLY A 162 41.02 -18.86 5.57
CA GLY A 162 41.95 -19.28 4.49
C GLY A 162 41.77 -18.58 3.14
N GLU A 163 42.38 -19.13 2.08
CA GLU A 163 42.25 -18.61 0.70
C GLU A 163 40.77 -18.50 0.28
N ASN A 164 40.40 -17.44 -0.46
CA ASN A 164 39.02 -17.07 -0.83
C ASN A 164 38.12 -16.56 0.30
N ALA A 165 38.67 -16.00 1.38
CA ALA A 165 37.89 -15.42 2.49
C ALA A 165 36.86 -14.37 2.02
N LEU A 166 37.21 -13.49 1.08
CA LEU A 166 36.30 -12.48 0.54
C LEU A 166 35.10 -13.09 -0.19
N LEU A 167 35.36 -14.05 -1.08
CA LEU A 167 34.30 -14.76 -1.81
C LEU A 167 33.32 -15.43 -0.83
N ARG A 168 33.86 -16.14 0.17
CA ARG A 168 33.01 -16.79 1.17
C ARG A 168 32.22 -15.80 2.02
N ASP A 169 32.83 -14.69 2.44
CA ASP A 169 32.13 -13.62 3.18
C ASP A 169 30.94 -13.07 2.38
N VAL A 170 31.11 -12.80 1.08
CA VAL A 170 30.02 -12.34 0.22
C VAL A 170 28.91 -13.38 0.09
N LEU A 171 29.27 -14.65 -0.15
CA LEU A 171 28.29 -15.74 -0.26
C LEU A 171 27.52 -15.98 1.04
N VAL A 172 28.19 -15.92 2.21
CA VAL A 172 27.55 -15.97 3.53
C VAL A 172 26.53 -14.84 3.68
N ARG A 173 26.91 -13.59 3.37
CA ARG A 173 26.03 -12.44 3.52
C ARG A 173 24.79 -12.55 2.65
N LEU A 174 24.96 -13.03 1.41
CA LEU A 174 23.84 -13.30 0.50
C LEU A 174 22.94 -14.41 1.04
N HIS A 175 23.51 -15.49 1.57
CA HIS A 175 22.76 -16.60 2.17
C HIS A 175 21.96 -16.17 3.41
N VAL A 176 22.57 -15.45 4.35
CA VAL A 176 21.88 -14.91 5.53
C VAL A 176 20.71 -14.02 5.13
N ARG A 177 20.94 -13.13 4.14
CA ARG A 177 19.88 -12.27 3.59
C ARG A 177 18.78 -13.09 2.93
N ALA A 178 19.11 -14.19 2.25
CA ALA A 178 18.13 -15.09 1.63
C ALA A 178 17.23 -15.77 2.68
N CYS A 179 17.80 -16.25 3.80
CA CYS A 179 17.03 -16.83 4.90
C CYS A 179 16.08 -15.80 5.54
N GLN A 180 16.56 -14.56 5.74
CA GLN A 180 15.73 -13.46 6.25
C GLN A 180 14.57 -13.15 5.31
N VAL A 181 14.84 -12.93 4.01
CA VAL A 181 13.79 -12.63 3.02
C VAL A 181 12.80 -13.79 2.92
N SER A 182 13.25 -15.04 2.96
CA SER A 182 12.36 -16.21 2.95
C SER A 182 11.41 -16.21 4.15
N SER A 183 11.89 -15.80 5.33
CA SER A 183 11.05 -15.63 6.53
C SER A 183 10.05 -14.48 6.38
N GLU A 184 10.42 -13.38 5.70
CA GLU A 184 9.49 -12.29 5.36
C GLU A 184 8.39 -12.77 4.42
N VAL A 185 8.74 -13.56 3.39
CA VAL A 185 7.75 -14.18 2.48
C VAL A 185 6.77 -15.04 3.28
N ILE A 186 7.26 -15.93 4.16
CA ILE A 186 6.40 -16.79 4.99
C ILE A 186 5.45 -15.95 5.85
N ASN A 187 5.94 -14.91 6.52
CA ASN A 187 5.10 -14.03 7.36
C ASN A 187 3.97 -13.35 6.57
N LEU A 188 4.25 -12.93 5.33
CA LEU A 188 3.24 -12.34 4.45
C LEU A 188 2.22 -13.38 3.99
N MET A 189 2.68 -14.60 3.67
CA MET A 189 1.81 -15.72 3.32
C MET A 189 0.89 -16.14 4.48
N GLU A 190 1.42 -16.25 5.70
CA GLU A 190 0.64 -16.51 6.93
C GLU A 190 -0.32 -15.35 7.28
N GLY A 191 -0.08 -14.17 6.70
CA GLY A 191 -0.98 -13.02 6.75
C GLY A 191 -2.06 -13.02 5.67
N GLY A 192 -2.01 -13.91 4.68
CA GLY A 192 -2.89 -13.91 3.51
C GLY A 192 -2.55 -12.83 2.47
N PHE A 193 -1.30 -12.40 2.39
CA PHE A 193 -0.84 -11.35 1.49
C PHE A 193 0.06 -11.91 0.37
N ALA A 194 -0.52 -12.71 -0.52
CA ALA A 194 0.18 -13.37 -1.63
C ALA A 194 0.98 -12.40 -2.53
N ASP A 195 0.38 -11.29 -2.95
CA ASP A 195 1.07 -10.28 -3.78
C ASP A 195 2.28 -9.66 -3.06
N GLY A 196 2.15 -9.39 -1.76
CA GLY A 196 3.24 -8.90 -0.92
C GLY A 196 4.34 -9.95 -0.76
N ALA A 197 3.97 -11.21 -0.54
CA ALA A 197 4.89 -12.33 -0.45
C ALA A 197 5.68 -12.48 -1.76
N MET A 198 5.00 -12.39 -2.92
CA MET A 198 5.64 -12.44 -4.23
C MET A 198 6.57 -11.24 -4.47
N ALA A 199 6.20 -10.06 -3.98
CA ALA A 199 7.06 -8.88 -4.02
C ALA A 199 8.37 -9.07 -3.23
N ARG A 200 8.34 -9.77 -2.08
CA ARG A 200 9.54 -10.14 -1.33
C ARG A 200 10.33 -11.25 -2.02
N TRP A 201 9.65 -12.22 -2.64
CA TRP A 201 10.32 -13.24 -3.43
C TRP A 201 11.17 -12.65 -4.56
N ARG A 202 10.78 -11.53 -5.19
CA ARG A 202 11.62 -10.86 -6.19
C ARG A 202 13.02 -10.50 -5.65
N THR A 203 13.10 -10.02 -4.42
CA THR A 203 14.39 -9.78 -3.76
C THR A 203 15.17 -11.09 -3.57
N LEU A 204 14.51 -12.17 -3.17
CA LEU A 204 15.15 -13.48 -3.05
C LEU A 204 15.64 -14.02 -4.40
N HIS A 205 14.90 -13.78 -5.48
CA HIS A 205 15.31 -14.12 -6.85
C HIS A 205 16.55 -13.34 -7.28
N GLU A 206 16.60 -12.03 -7.05
CA GLU A 206 17.79 -11.21 -7.31
C GLU A 206 19.00 -11.70 -6.50
N ILE A 207 18.81 -12.01 -5.22
CA ILE A 207 19.87 -12.62 -4.39
C ILE A 207 20.35 -13.92 -5.03
N SER A 208 19.45 -14.79 -5.50
CA SER A 208 19.83 -16.06 -6.14
C SER A 208 20.68 -15.86 -7.40
N ILE A 209 20.37 -14.85 -8.22
CA ILE A 209 21.13 -14.51 -9.42
C ILE A 209 22.55 -14.08 -9.03
N VAL A 210 22.66 -13.15 -8.08
CA VAL A 210 23.96 -12.65 -7.61
C VAL A 210 24.78 -13.79 -7.00
N THR A 211 24.18 -14.64 -6.17
CA THR A 211 24.85 -15.79 -5.56
C THR A 211 25.40 -16.74 -6.62
N VAL A 212 24.62 -17.07 -7.65
CA VAL A 212 25.09 -17.94 -8.76
C VAL A 212 26.30 -17.32 -9.46
N LEU A 213 26.19 -16.06 -9.89
CA LEU A 213 27.25 -15.40 -10.64
C LEU A 213 28.54 -15.28 -9.82
N ILE A 214 28.43 -14.93 -8.53
CA ILE A 214 29.59 -14.83 -7.64
C ILE A 214 30.21 -16.21 -7.37
N ALA A 215 29.39 -17.25 -7.19
CA ALA A 215 29.89 -18.61 -7.03
C ALA A 215 30.61 -19.12 -8.29
N GLU A 216 30.15 -18.72 -9.48
CA GLU A 216 30.72 -19.12 -10.77
C GLU A 216 32.02 -18.37 -11.11
N HIS A 217 32.04 -17.05 -10.91
CA HIS A 217 33.17 -16.19 -11.31
C HIS A 217 34.16 -15.88 -10.18
N GLY A 218 33.87 -16.32 -8.96
CA GLY A 218 34.78 -16.31 -7.83
C GLY A 218 35.15 -14.90 -7.32
N THR A 219 36.33 -14.82 -6.70
CA THR A 219 36.79 -13.64 -5.95
C THR A 219 36.81 -12.36 -6.79
N ALA A 220 37.18 -12.43 -8.06
CA ALA A 220 37.24 -11.25 -8.94
C ALA A 220 35.88 -10.57 -9.10
N LEU A 221 34.79 -11.33 -9.21
CA LEU A 221 33.44 -10.76 -9.29
C LEU A 221 32.93 -10.33 -7.90
N ALA A 222 33.30 -11.06 -6.84
CA ALA A 222 32.97 -10.68 -5.46
C ALA A 222 33.56 -9.30 -5.08
N GLU A 223 34.82 -9.03 -5.45
CA GLU A 223 35.49 -7.73 -5.28
C GLU A 223 34.72 -6.61 -5.97
N ARG A 224 34.36 -6.82 -7.25
CA ARG A 224 33.58 -5.85 -8.03
C ARG A 224 32.20 -5.61 -7.43
N TYR A 225 31.52 -6.66 -6.97
CA TYR A 225 30.20 -6.55 -6.36
C TYR A 225 30.26 -5.71 -5.07
N LEU A 226 31.26 -5.92 -4.22
CA LEU A 226 31.44 -5.13 -3.00
C LEU A 226 31.83 -3.67 -3.28
N ALA A 227 32.72 -3.44 -4.24
CA ALA A 227 33.15 -2.09 -4.62
C ALA A 227 32.00 -1.27 -5.23
N HIS A 228 30.98 -1.91 -5.80
CA HIS A 228 29.82 -1.24 -6.37
C HIS A 228 28.95 -0.51 -5.34
N ARG A 229 29.13 -0.79 -4.04
CA ARG A 229 28.58 0.03 -2.94
C ARG A 229 28.93 1.51 -3.07
N ALA A 230 30.08 1.86 -3.65
CA ALA A 230 30.47 3.24 -3.89
C ALA A 230 29.54 3.94 -4.91
N VAL A 231 29.10 3.20 -5.94
CA VAL A 231 28.13 3.68 -6.93
C VAL A 231 26.75 3.90 -6.29
N GLU A 232 26.29 2.93 -5.50
CA GLU A 232 25.02 3.06 -4.76
C GLU A 232 25.05 4.24 -3.76
N ALA A 233 26.16 4.40 -3.01
CA ALA A 233 26.35 5.50 -2.08
C ALA A 233 26.32 6.86 -2.78
N LYS A 234 26.99 6.98 -3.95
CA LYS A 234 26.99 8.19 -4.77
C LYS A 234 25.58 8.55 -5.26
N THR A 235 24.85 7.59 -5.82
CA THR A 235 23.45 7.81 -6.25
C THR A 235 22.54 8.18 -5.07
N GLY A 236 22.71 7.51 -3.92
CA GLY A 236 21.97 7.81 -2.70
C GLY A 236 22.24 9.21 -2.18
N LYS A 237 23.52 9.63 -2.16
CA LYS A 237 23.94 10.99 -1.81
C LYS A 237 23.27 12.03 -2.69
N GLU A 238 23.35 11.87 -4.01
CA GLU A 238 22.79 12.81 -4.97
C GLU A 238 21.27 12.96 -4.78
N GLN A 239 20.57 11.85 -4.60
CA GLN A 239 19.13 11.87 -4.33
C GLN A 239 18.80 12.54 -2.99
N TYR A 240 19.61 12.31 -1.95
CA TYR A 240 19.42 12.91 -0.63
C TYR A 240 19.59 14.43 -0.68
N LEU A 241 20.65 14.92 -1.31
CA LEU A 241 20.92 16.35 -1.45
C LEU A 241 19.82 17.09 -2.22
N LEU A 242 19.07 16.41 -3.09
CA LEU A 242 17.92 17.00 -3.79
C LEU A 242 16.69 17.23 -2.89
N CYS A 243 16.51 16.43 -1.84
CA CYS A 243 15.25 16.42 -1.07
C CYS A 243 15.36 16.68 0.43
N HIS A 244 16.56 16.63 1.03
CA HIS A 244 16.72 16.70 2.50
C HIS A 244 16.06 17.95 3.11
N ALA A 245 16.20 19.12 2.48
CA ALA A 245 15.63 20.37 2.96
C ALA A 245 14.09 20.35 2.98
N GLN A 246 13.45 19.73 1.97
CA GLN A 246 11.99 19.58 1.91
C GLN A 246 11.47 18.60 2.96
N LEU A 247 12.29 17.63 3.37
CA LEU A 247 11.97 16.65 4.40
C LEU A 247 12.28 17.14 5.82
N GLY A 248 12.90 18.32 5.96
CA GLY A 248 13.32 18.86 7.25
C GLY A 248 14.54 18.15 7.86
N TYR A 249 15.37 17.49 7.03
CA TYR A 249 16.58 16.80 7.45
C TYR A 249 17.83 17.67 7.26
N GLU A 250 18.83 17.46 8.13
CA GLU A 250 20.13 18.11 8.05
C GLU A 250 20.88 17.70 6.77
N SER A 251 21.64 18.62 6.17
CA SER A 251 22.48 18.27 5.02
C SER A 251 23.63 17.38 5.46
N LEU A 252 24.14 16.56 4.52
CA LEU A 252 25.45 15.93 4.68
C LEU A 252 26.54 17.00 4.77
N THR A 253 27.57 16.71 5.55
CA THR A 253 28.76 17.54 5.65
C THR A 253 29.60 17.48 4.37
N GLU A 254 30.45 18.50 4.16
CA GLU A 254 31.39 18.51 3.04
C GLU A 254 32.34 17.32 3.10
N GLN A 255 32.78 16.93 4.31
CA GLN A 255 33.63 15.76 4.50
C GLN A 255 32.94 14.46 4.06
N GLU A 256 31.72 14.20 4.52
CA GLU A 256 30.96 13.00 4.11
C GLU A 256 30.72 12.98 2.60
N CYS A 257 30.44 14.14 2.01
CA CYS A 257 30.26 14.25 0.57
C CYS A 257 31.53 13.89 -0.21
N ASN A 258 32.68 14.39 0.25
CA ASN A 258 33.99 14.14 -0.37
C ASN A 258 34.40 12.67 -0.21
N GLU A 259 34.22 12.07 0.96
CA GLU A 259 34.51 10.64 1.19
C GLU A 259 33.72 9.73 0.22
N ILE A 260 32.45 10.04 -0.02
CA ILE A 260 31.61 9.31 -1.00
C ILE A 260 32.11 9.52 -2.44
N ASP A 261 32.50 10.74 -2.80
CA ASP A 261 33.00 11.05 -4.14
C ASP A 261 34.35 10.39 -4.42
N GLU A 262 35.28 10.43 -3.46
CA GLU A 262 36.57 9.77 -3.57
C GLU A 262 36.42 8.24 -3.72
N ALA A 263 35.55 7.62 -2.94
CA ALA A 263 35.27 6.19 -3.06
C ALA A 263 34.65 5.82 -4.42
N TYR A 264 33.76 6.67 -4.93
CA TYR A 264 33.16 6.51 -6.26
C TYR A 264 34.22 6.63 -7.37
N ASP A 265 35.00 7.71 -7.36
CA ASP A 265 36.02 7.97 -8.38
C ASP A 265 37.10 6.87 -8.37
N HIS A 266 37.50 6.39 -7.19
CA HIS A 266 38.39 5.25 -7.05
C HIS A 266 37.83 3.99 -7.72
N ALA A 267 36.57 3.65 -7.46
CA ALA A 267 35.93 2.47 -8.05
C ALA A 267 35.81 2.58 -9.58
N ILE A 268 35.48 3.77 -10.11
CA ILE A 268 35.40 4.00 -11.55
C ILE A 268 36.79 3.94 -12.20
N ALA A 269 37.82 4.50 -11.56
CA ALA A 269 39.20 4.43 -12.05
C ALA A 269 39.70 2.98 -12.10
N GLN A 270 39.36 2.17 -11.10
CA GLN A 270 39.76 0.76 -11.02
C GLN A 270 39.03 -0.12 -12.04
N PHE A 271 37.71 0.01 -12.17
CA PHE A 271 36.88 -0.95 -12.92
C PHE A 271 36.38 -0.43 -14.27
N GLY A 272 36.66 0.82 -14.58
CA GLY A 272 36.32 1.48 -15.84
C GLY A 272 34.94 2.12 -15.84
N LYS A 273 34.69 2.92 -16.89
CA LYS A 273 33.53 3.80 -17.00
C LYS A 273 32.18 3.08 -16.83
N ASP A 274 32.03 1.86 -17.35
CA ASP A 274 30.75 1.13 -17.33
C ASP A 274 30.36 0.69 -15.92
N PHE A 275 31.29 0.73 -14.95
CA PHE A 275 31.05 0.39 -13.56
C PHE A 275 30.01 1.31 -12.88
N ARG A 276 29.83 2.54 -13.38
CA ARG A 276 28.83 3.50 -12.88
C ARG A 276 27.36 3.09 -13.12
N LEU A 277 27.13 2.11 -13.99
CA LEU A 277 25.78 1.65 -14.32
C LEU A 277 25.21 0.76 -13.18
N PRO A 278 23.87 0.59 -13.08
CA PRO A 278 23.24 -0.19 -12.00
C PRO A 278 23.77 -1.62 -11.82
N TYR A 279 24.20 -2.26 -12.90
CA TYR A 279 24.83 -3.59 -12.87
C TYR A 279 26.29 -3.58 -13.36
N GLY A 280 26.96 -2.43 -13.18
CA GLY A 280 28.33 -2.19 -13.62
C GLY A 280 29.36 -3.20 -13.06
N TRP A 281 29.07 -3.75 -11.88
CA TRP A 281 29.89 -4.79 -11.25
C TRP A 281 30.01 -6.07 -12.10
N ALA A 282 28.99 -6.41 -12.88
CA ALA A 282 28.95 -7.62 -13.71
C ALA A 282 29.57 -7.45 -15.10
N VAL A 283 29.97 -6.22 -15.48
CA VAL A 283 30.59 -5.97 -16.80
C VAL A 283 31.89 -6.76 -16.94
N GLY A 284 32.02 -7.46 -18.07
CA GLY A 284 33.16 -8.34 -18.37
C GLY A 284 32.93 -9.81 -17.97
N PHE A 285 31.93 -10.07 -17.12
CA PHE A 285 31.53 -11.41 -16.70
C PHE A 285 30.21 -11.84 -17.34
N VAL A 286 29.31 -10.88 -17.59
CA VAL A 286 28.00 -11.12 -18.18
C VAL A 286 27.91 -10.49 -19.58
N PRO A 287 27.30 -11.18 -20.57
CA PRO A 287 27.08 -10.61 -21.91
C PRO A 287 26.24 -9.33 -21.86
N LYS A 288 26.62 -8.36 -22.68
CA LYS A 288 25.86 -7.10 -22.84
C LYS A 288 24.66 -7.30 -23.77
N ASN A 289 23.62 -6.53 -23.55
CA ASN A 289 22.47 -6.48 -24.45
C ASN A 289 22.78 -5.72 -25.75
N ARG A 290 21.79 -5.63 -26.64
CA ARG A 290 21.91 -4.91 -27.92
C ARG A 290 22.27 -3.43 -27.80
N ARG A 291 22.05 -2.81 -26.63
CA ARG A 291 22.41 -1.41 -26.34
C ARG A 291 23.80 -1.29 -25.69
N GLY A 292 24.54 -2.40 -25.54
CA GLY A 292 25.88 -2.40 -24.98
C GLY A 292 25.94 -2.28 -23.46
N VAL A 293 24.86 -2.57 -22.75
CA VAL A 293 24.79 -2.52 -21.26
C VAL A 293 24.37 -3.87 -20.68
N VAL A 294 24.68 -4.11 -19.41
CA VAL A 294 24.19 -5.26 -18.64
C VAL A 294 22.94 -4.84 -17.88
N GLY A 295 21.83 -5.53 -18.09
CA GLY A 295 20.56 -5.38 -17.38
C GLY A 295 20.19 -6.64 -16.60
N LEU A 296 19.08 -6.59 -15.85
CA LEU A 296 18.60 -7.73 -15.06
C LEU A 296 18.37 -8.97 -15.93
N ALA A 297 17.80 -8.81 -17.14
CA ALA A 297 17.56 -9.91 -18.05
C ALA A 297 18.86 -10.61 -18.48
N GLU A 298 19.95 -9.86 -18.66
CA GLU A 298 21.27 -10.42 -18.97
C GLU A 298 21.86 -11.17 -17.77
N LEU A 299 21.70 -10.64 -16.55
CA LEU A 299 22.09 -11.34 -15.32
C LEU A 299 21.30 -12.64 -15.13
N GLU A 300 19.98 -12.60 -15.37
CA GLU A 300 19.09 -13.78 -15.31
C GLU A 300 19.52 -14.84 -16.32
N ALA A 301 19.86 -14.44 -17.54
CA ALA A 301 20.36 -15.36 -18.56
C ALA A 301 21.69 -16.00 -18.17
N ALA A 302 22.65 -15.19 -17.71
CA ALA A 302 23.95 -15.67 -17.26
C ALA A 302 23.85 -16.63 -16.06
N ALA A 303 22.94 -16.35 -15.11
CA ALA A 303 22.71 -17.23 -13.97
C ALA A 303 21.86 -18.48 -14.29
N GLY A 304 21.41 -18.67 -15.54
CA GLY A 304 20.53 -19.78 -15.92
C GLY A 304 19.12 -19.69 -15.31
N ARG A 305 18.62 -18.47 -15.08
CA ARG A 305 17.35 -18.17 -14.39
C ARG A 305 16.28 -17.52 -15.26
N SER A 306 16.48 -17.44 -16.57
CA SER A 306 15.53 -16.79 -17.51
C SER A 306 14.10 -17.34 -17.43
N ALA A 307 13.90 -18.61 -17.10
CA ALA A 307 12.57 -19.19 -16.95
C ALA A 307 11.73 -18.45 -15.89
N LEU A 308 12.36 -17.97 -14.82
CA LEU A 308 11.70 -17.25 -13.73
C LEU A 308 11.55 -15.75 -13.99
N ALA A 309 12.16 -15.22 -15.05
CA ALA A 309 11.99 -13.82 -15.45
C ALA A 309 10.52 -13.49 -15.74
N SER A 310 9.75 -14.49 -16.24
CA SER A 310 8.31 -14.38 -16.46
C SER A 310 7.55 -14.12 -15.14
N HIS A 311 7.79 -14.95 -14.12
CA HIS A 311 7.24 -14.78 -12.77
C HIS A 311 7.70 -13.47 -12.12
N TYR A 312 8.98 -13.08 -12.30
CA TYR A 312 9.50 -11.81 -11.79
C TYR A 312 8.78 -10.61 -12.41
N LYS A 313 8.56 -10.62 -13.72
CA LYS A 313 7.85 -9.56 -14.43
C LYS A 313 6.39 -9.48 -14.00
N LEU A 314 5.72 -10.63 -13.89
CA LEU A 314 4.33 -10.71 -13.42
C LEU A 314 4.19 -10.15 -12.00
N ALA A 315 5.08 -10.56 -11.09
CA ALA A 315 5.15 -10.03 -9.73
C ALA A 315 5.39 -8.52 -9.67
N SER A 316 6.15 -7.97 -10.62
CA SER A 316 6.45 -6.54 -10.68
C SER A 316 5.22 -5.69 -10.99
N HIS A 317 4.21 -6.25 -11.68
CA HIS A 317 2.96 -5.55 -11.94
C HIS A 317 2.22 -5.18 -10.66
N ASN A 318 2.25 -6.01 -9.62
CA ASN A 318 1.52 -5.79 -8.37
C ASN A 318 2.32 -4.98 -7.33
N VAL A 319 3.56 -4.62 -7.65
CA VAL A 319 4.42 -3.76 -6.82
C VAL A 319 4.36 -2.31 -7.25
N HIS A 320 4.35 -2.07 -8.56
CA HIS A 320 4.24 -0.72 -9.09
C HIS A 320 2.77 -0.30 -9.18
N ALA A 321 2.48 0.98 -8.98
CA ALA A 321 1.14 1.56 -9.20
C ALA A 321 0.77 1.66 -10.70
N GLY A 322 1.11 0.61 -11.46
CA GLY A 322 0.75 0.48 -12.86
C GLY A 322 -0.68 -0.02 -13.02
N PRO A 323 -1.32 0.23 -14.18
CA PRO A 323 -2.70 -0.15 -14.43
C PRO A 323 -2.94 -1.65 -14.33
N HIS A 324 -1.93 -2.48 -14.59
CA HIS A 324 -2.03 -3.93 -14.49
C HIS A 324 -2.26 -4.42 -13.05
N ALA A 325 -1.80 -3.68 -12.03
CA ALA A 325 -2.01 -3.99 -10.61
C ALA A 325 -3.49 -3.92 -10.20
N LEU A 326 -4.31 -3.21 -10.99
CA LEU A 326 -5.75 -3.06 -10.75
C LEU A 326 -6.55 -4.29 -11.17
N PHE A 327 -6.00 -5.10 -12.10
CA PHE A 327 -6.72 -6.19 -12.77
C PHE A 327 -6.09 -7.56 -12.59
N PHE A 328 -4.91 -7.66 -11.98
CA PHE A 328 -4.27 -8.95 -11.72
C PHE A 328 -3.82 -9.02 -10.26
N ARG A 329 -4.38 -9.95 -9.48
CA ARG A 329 -4.05 -10.10 -8.06
C ARG A 329 -3.94 -11.57 -7.73
N LEU A 330 -2.81 -12.00 -7.18
CA LEU A 330 -2.61 -13.40 -6.79
C LEU A 330 -3.61 -13.81 -5.71
N GLY A 331 -4.02 -12.87 -4.85
CA GLY A 331 -5.01 -13.12 -3.80
C GLY A 331 -6.45 -13.31 -4.31
N LEU A 332 -6.70 -13.29 -5.62
CA LEU A 332 -8.02 -13.49 -6.21
C LEU A 332 -8.04 -14.77 -7.06
N ILE A 333 -9.09 -15.58 -6.89
CA ILE A 333 -9.36 -16.73 -7.75
C ILE A 333 -10.13 -16.29 -9.01
N ASP A 334 -10.97 -15.26 -8.87
CA ASP A 334 -11.66 -14.60 -9.97
C ASP A 334 -11.76 -13.08 -9.74
N ASP A 335 -12.03 -12.34 -10.81
CA ASP A 335 -12.08 -10.87 -10.81
C ASP A 335 -13.45 -10.31 -10.34
N SER A 336 -14.28 -11.12 -9.68
CA SER A 336 -15.63 -10.70 -9.28
C SER A 336 -15.65 -9.74 -8.09
N VAL A 337 -14.55 -9.65 -7.33
CA VAL A 337 -14.45 -8.85 -6.10
C VAL A 337 -13.17 -8.03 -6.03
N LEU A 338 -13.25 -6.84 -5.42
CA LEU A 338 -12.09 -6.00 -5.16
C LEU A 338 -11.43 -6.41 -3.83
N LEU A 339 -10.19 -6.88 -3.90
CA LEU A 339 -9.44 -7.34 -2.73
C LEU A 339 -8.72 -6.18 -2.01
N ALA A 340 -9.29 -5.76 -0.87
CA ALA A 340 -8.70 -4.75 0.01
C ALA A 340 -7.89 -5.31 1.19
N GLY A 341 -8.03 -6.61 1.49
CA GLY A 341 -7.46 -7.24 2.68
C GLY A 341 -6.78 -8.58 2.41
N ALA A 342 -6.60 -9.36 3.47
CA ALA A 342 -6.03 -10.70 3.40
C ALA A 342 -6.92 -11.66 2.59
N SER A 343 -6.30 -12.57 1.86
CA SER A 343 -6.96 -13.64 1.11
C SER A 343 -6.33 -14.99 1.41
N ASN A 344 -7.12 -16.05 1.22
CA ASN A 344 -6.66 -17.43 1.36
C ASN A 344 -6.14 -18.03 0.04
N ALA A 345 -6.04 -17.24 -1.02
CA ALA A 345 -5.64 -17.65 -2.37
C ALA A 345 -4.24 -17.14 -2.76
N GLY A 346 -3.64 -17.78 -3.77
CA GLY A 346 -2.41 -17.30 -4.42
C GLY A 346 -1.12 -17.56 -3.65
N LEU A 347 -1.14 -18.47 -2.68
CA LEU A 347 0.00 -18.77 -1.83
C LEU A 347 0.99 -19.73 -2.50
N SER A 348 0.55 -20.43 -3.56
CA SER A 348 1.36 -21.43 -4.24
C SER A 348 2.59 -20.83 -4.92
N GLU A 349 2.44 -19.85 -5.81
CA GLU A 349 3.58 -19.23 -6.50
C GLU A 349 4.67 -18.67 -5.56
N PRO A 350 4.37 -17.79 -4.58
CA PRO A 350 5.40 -17.29 -3.68
C PRO A 350 6.03 -18.40 -2.82
N GLY A 351 5.26 -19.41 -2.42
CA GLY A 351 5.77 -20.55 -1.65
C GLY A 351 6.75 -21.42 -2.43
N GLN A 352 6.36 -21.81 -3.65
CA GLN A 352 7.19 -22.63 -4.55
C GLN A 352 8.46 -21.90 -4.96
N ASN A 353 8.32 -20.65 -5.42
CA ASN A 353 9.45 -19.89 -5.92
C ASN A 353 10.47 -19.56 -4.80
N THR A 354 9.99 -19.35 -3.57
CA THR A 354 10.85 -19.19 -2.39
C THR A 354 11.62 -20.47 -2.09
N ALA A 355 10.96 -21.63 -2.12
CA ALA A 355 11.62 -22.91 -1.92
C ALA A 355 12.73 -23.14 -2.95
N ILE A 356 12.46 -22.88 -4.23
CA ILE A 356 13.41 -23.05 -5.33
C ILE A 356 14.63 -22.14 -5.14
N SER A 357 14.42 -20.84 -4.90
CA SER A 357 15.51 -19.88 -4.77
C SER A 357 16.34 -20.12 -3.51
N LEU A 358 15.71 -20.36 -2.36
CA LEU A 358 16.43 -20.64 -1.11
C LEU A 358 17.21 -21.95 -1.17
N ALA A 359 16.63 -23.01 -1.74
CA ALA A 359 17.32 -24.29 -1.92
C ALA A 359 18.59 -24.12 -2.77
N LEU A 360 18.51 -23.38 -3.87
CA LEU A 360 19.66 -23.09 -4.72
C LEU A 360 20.76 -22.35 -3.96
N ILE A 361 20.42 -21.25 -3.30
CA ILE A 361 21.37 -20.42 -2.54
C ILE A 361 22.05 -21.26 -1.44
N THR A 362 21.27 -22.07 -0.71
CA THR A 362 21.78 -22.93 0.36
C THR A 362 22.72 -24.01 -0.18
N ILE A 363 22.34 -24.69 -1.27
CA ILE A 363 23.20 -25.71 -1.90
C ILE A 363 24.53 -25.11 -2.38
N LEU A 364 24.50 -23.90 -2.93
CA LEU A 364 25.72 -23.20 -3.35
C LEU A 364 26.64 -22.88 -2.17
N GLY A 365 26.07 -22.58 -1.01
CA GLY A 365 26.77 -22.26 0.24
C GLY A 365 27.16 -23.46 1.12
N VAL A 366 26.89 -24.71 0.72
CA VAL A 366 27.35 -25.89 1.49
C VAL A 366 28.87 -25.90 1.56
N ALA A 367 29.40 -25.96 2.79
CA ALA A 367 30.79 -25.69 3.11
C ALA A 367 31.78 -26.68 2.47
N ASP A 368 31.52 -27.98 2.57
CA ASP A 368 32.33 -29.01 1.91
C ASP A 368 31.45 -29.99 1.12
N LYS A 369 31.39 -29.76 -0.19
CA LYS A 369 30.61 -30.57 -1.14
C LYS A 369 31.26 -31.92 -1.45
N SER A 370 32.49 -32.17 -0.98
CA SER A 370 33.23 -33.41 -1.20
C SER A 370 32.98 -34.46 -0.11
N THR A 371 32.45 -34.04 1.04
CA THR A 371 32.09 -34.95 2.15
C THR A 371 30.74 -35.63 1.92
N LEU A 372 30.57 -36.81 2.52
CA LEU A 372 29.27 -37.50 2.52
C LEU A 372 28.19 -36.64 3.18
N ASP A 373 28.52 -35.94 4.27
CA ASP A 373 27.60 -35.08 5.01
C ASP A 373 27.15 -33.89 4.16
N GLY A 374 28.06 -33.23 3.46
CA GLY A 374 27.73 -32.14 2.52
C GLY A 374 26.85 -32.63 1.37
N VAL A 375 27.15 -33.79 0.78
CA VAL A 375 26.31 -34.39 -0.27
C VAL A 375 24.92 -34.77 0.28
N ALA A 376 24.85 -35.32 1.48
CA ALA A 376 23.59 -35.66 2.15
C ALA A 376 22.75 -34.40 2.41
N ALA A 377 23.36 -33.33 2.93
CA ALA A 377 22.69 -32.04 3.16
C ALA A 377 22.11 -31.46 1.86
N MET A 378 22.87 -31.45 0.77
CA MET A 378 22.38 -31.02 -0.54
C MET A 378 21.19 -31.86 -1.02
N LYS A 379 21.22 -33.19 -0.84
CA LYS A 379 20.11 -34.08 -1.19
C LYS A 379 18.87 -33.83 -0.34
N VAL A 380 19.03 -33.64 0.97
CA VAL A 380 17.92 -33.30 1.88
C VAL A 380 17.24 -32.01 1.42
N ILE A 381 18.01 -30.96 1.10
CA ILE A 381 17.48 -29.70 0.58
C ILE A 381 16.72 -29.92 -0.73
N GLN A 382 17.26 -30.70 -1.66
CA GLN A 382 16.61 -30.97 -2.95
C GLN A 382 15.29 -31.71 -2.79
N ILE A 383 15.26 -32.73 -1.94
CA ILE A 383 14.04 -33.52 -1.63
C ILE A 383 13.01 -32.60 -0.99
N LEU A 384 13.38 -31.86 0.06
CA LEU A 384 12.46 -30.99 0.78
C LEU A 384 11.90 -29.89 -0.13
N LYS A 385 12.72 -29.29 -0.99
CA LYS A 385 12.26 -28.32 -2.01
C LYS A 385 11.17 -28.91 -2.91
N LEU A 386 11.31 -30.16 -3.38
CA LEU A 386 10.28 -30.80 -4.18
C LEU A 386 9.01 -31.04 -3.37
N GLU A 387 9.14 -31.53 -2.13
CA GLU A 387 7.98 -31.73 -1.25
C GLU A 387 7.23 -30.43 -0.94
N VAL A 388 7.96 -29.31 -0.77
CA VAL A 388 7.36 -27.98 -0.61
C VAL A 388 6.54 -27.65 -1.85
N CYS A 389 7.13 -27.81 -3.05
CA CYS A 389 6.46 -27.45 -4.29
C CYS A 389 5.18 -28.26 -4.51
N GLU A 390 5.26 -29.57 -4.31
CA GLU A 390 4.10 -30.45 -4.40
C GLU A 390 3.02 -30.13 -3.36
N ALA A 391 3.41 -29.78 -2.14
CA ALA A 391 2.45 -29.45 -1.08
C ALA A 391 1.68 -28.16 -1.38
N PHE A 392 2.37 -27.14 -1.93
CA PHE A 392 1.71 -25.90 -2.37
C PHE A 392 0.79 -26.14 -3.57
N ALA A 393 1.22 -26.90 -4.57
CA ALA A 393 0.38 -27.25 -5.72
C ALA A 393 -0.91 -27.97 -5.30
N LYS A 394 -0.79 -28.97 -4.41
CA LYS A 394 -1.95 -29.71 -3.87
C LYS A 394 -2.91 -28.82 -3.08
N ALA A 395 -2.40 -27.85 -2.33
CA ALA A 395 -3.22 -26.92 -1.56
C ALA A 395 -3.98 -25.94 -2.45
N GLU A 396 -3.35 -25.46 -3.53
CA GLU A 396 -3.99 -24.60 -4.55
C GLU A 396 -5.09 -25.37 -5.29
N GLU A 397 -4.82 -26.58 -5.77
CA GLU A 397 -5.81 -27.42 -6.44
C GLU A 397 -7.04 -27.67 -5.54
N ALA A 398 -6.81 -27.97 -4.26
CA ALA A 398 -7.89 -28.15 -3.30
C ALA A 398 -8.72 -26.86 -3.10
N LEU A 399 -8.08 -25.69 -3.14
CA LEU A 399 -8.77 -24.39 -3.06
C LEU A 399 -9.62 -24.13 -4.31
N GLU A 400 -9.08 -24.37 -5.50
CA GLU A 400 -9.79 -24.21 -6.77
C GLU A 400 -11.02 -25.12 -6.86
N VAL A 401 -10.88 -26.38 -6.43
CA VAL A 401 -12.00 -27.35 -6.38
C VAL A 401 -13.10 -26.87 -5.42
N ASP A 402 -12.73 -26.38 -4.23
CA ASP A 402 -13.70 -25.86 -3.27
C ASP A 402 -14.39 -24.60 -3.81
N HIS A 403 -13.65 -23.66 -4.42
CA HIS A 403 -14.21 -22.47 -5.08
C HIS A 403 -15.21 -22.85 -6.17
N ALA A 404 -14.84 -23.75 -7.08
CA ALA A 404 -15.71 -24.19 -8.17
C ALA A 404 -17.00 -24.88 -7.68
N ARG A 405 -16.96 -25.57 -6.53
CA ARG A 405 -18.16 -26.16 -5.91
C ARG A 405 -19.09 -25.10 -5.33
N HIS A 406 -18.54 -24.01 -4.79
CA HIS A 406 -19.31 -22.93 -4.20
C HIS A 406 -19.89 -21.97 -5.25
N SER A 407 -19.17 -21.70 -6.34
CA SER A 407 -19.63 -20.81 -7.42
C SER A 407 -20.72 -21.41 -8.32
N ARG A 408 -21.01 -22.73 -8.21
CA ARG A 408 -22.08 -23.42 -8.94
C ARG A 408 -23.39 -23.55 -8.16
N ARG A 409 -23.41 -23.15 -6.88
CA ARG A 409 -24.61 -23.06 -6.05
C ARG A 409 -25.10 -21.62 -6.02
#